data_AF-A0A6J6ULE0-F1
#
_entry.id   AF-A0A6J6ULE0-F1
#
_cell.length_a   1.000
_cell.length_b   1.000
_cell.length_c   1.000
_cell.angle_alpha   90.00
_cell.angle_beta   90.00
_cell.angle_gamma   90.00
#
_symmetry.space_group_name_H-M   'P 1'
#
loop_
_entity.id
_entity.type
_entity.pdbx_description
1 polymer ?
#
loop_
_entity_poly.entity_id
_entity_poly.type
_entity_poly.pdbx_seq_one_letter_code
_entity_poly.pdbx_strand_id
1 'polypeptide(L)' 'MMIDCQTCTMREISCSDCVVTVLLNITTAPASEISKNQLSAISVLSEKGLIPPLRYAK' A
#
# COMPACT_ATOMS: atom_id res chain seq x y z
N MET A 1 -14.00 -0.35 2.43
CA MET A 1 -14.02 -1.76 1.99
C MET A 1 -13.70 -2.61 3.20
N MET A 2 -14.57 -3.54 3.57
CA MET A 2 -14.38 -4.42 4.74
C MET A 2 -14.20 -5.84 4.22
N ILE A 3 -13.14 -6.51 4.66
CA ILE A 3 -12.88 -7.91 4.30
C ILE A 3 -13.31 -8.76 5.50
N ASP A 4 -14.21 -9.71 5.28
CA ASP A 4 -14.61 -10.71 6.27
C ASP A 4 -13.92 -12.05 5.96
N CYS A 5 -12.90 -12.37 6.75
CA CYS A 5 -12.15 -13.61 6.61
C CYS A 5 -12.99 -14.86 6.94
N GLN A 6 -14.10 -14.76 7.68
CA GLN A 6 -14.96 -15.91 8.01
C GLN A 6 -15.75 -16.41 6.81
N THR A 7 -16.11 -15.52 5.88
CA THR A 7 -16.81 -15.86 4.64
C THR A 7 -15.90 -15.96 3.42
N CYS A 8 -14.58 -15.87 3.62
CA CYS A 8 -13.61 -15.84 2.52
C CYS A 8 -13.42 -17.24 1.94
N THR A 9 -13.72 -17.42 0.65
CA THR A 9 -13.56 -18.70 -0.06
C THR A 9 -12.10 -19.19 -0.13
N MET A 10 -11.13 -18.27 0.02
CA MET A 10 -9.70 -18.61 0.03
C MET A 10 -9.20 -19.10 1.40
N ARG A 11 -10.01 -18.97 2.47
CA ARG A 11 -9.59 -19.24 3.86
C ARG A 11 -9.00 -20.64 4.04
N GLU A 12 -9.67 -21.67 3.49
CA GLU A 12 -9.25 -23.07 3.61
C GLU A 12 -8.28 -23.52 2.50
N ILE A 13 -7.97 -22.63 1.54
CA ILE A 13 -7.14 -22.95 0.38
C ILE A 13 -5.73 -22.40 0.56
N SER A 14 -5.59 -21.12 0.89
CA SER A 14 -4.27 -20.48 1.09
C SER A 14 -4.35 -19.18 1.89
N CYS A 15 -5.02 -19.19 3.06
CA CYS A 15 -5.10 -17.99 3.88
C CYS A 15 -3.73 -17.47 4.35
N SER A 16 -2.80 -18.38 4.63
CA SER A 16 -1.44 -18.04 5.08
C SER A 16 -0.62 -17.31 4.01
N ASP A 17 -0.96 -17.47 2.73
CA ASP A 17 -0.33 -16.79 1.59
C ASP A 17 -1.21 -15.66 1.01
N CYS A 18 -2.28 -15.28 1.71
CA CYS A 18 -3.15 -14.20 1.26
C CYS A 18 -2.49 -12.83 1.48
N VAL A 19 -2.72 -11.88 0.56
CA VAL A 19 -2.29 -10.48 0.71
C VAL A 19 -2.76 -9.83 2.02
N VAL A 20 -3.91 -10.27 2.56
CA VAL A 20 -4.45 -9.78 3.84
C VAL A 20 -3.52 -10.14 5.01
N THR A 21 -2.91 -11.32 4.98
CA THR A 21 -1.94 -11.75 5.98
C THR A 21 -0.73 -10.83 5.98
N VAL A 22 -0.25 -10.41 4.80
CA VAL A 22 0.81 -9.40 4.69
C VAL A 22 0.37 -8.08 5.29
N LEU A 23 -0.83 -7.58 4.94
CA LEU A 23 -1.36 -6.31 5.47
C LEU A 23 -1.51 -6.31 6.99
N LEU A 24 -1.92 -7.43 7.59
CA LEU A 24 -2.04 -7.58 9.04
C LEU A 24 -0.68 -7.72 9.73
N ASN A 25 0.30 -8.32 9.06
CA ASN A 25 1.66 -8.52 9.57
C ASN A 25 2.60 -7.34 9.28
N ILE A 26 2.17 -6.33 8.51
CA ILE A 26 2.85 -5.03 8.46
C ILE A 26 2.59 -4.34 9.79
N THR A 27 3.23 -4.83 10.84
CA THR A 27 3.34 -4.16 12.13
C THR A 27 4.37 -3.06 11.96
N THR A 28 3.90 -1.84 11.70
CA THR A 28 4.67 -0.60 11.90
C THR A 28 6.14 -0.70 11.48
N ALA A 29 6.42 -1.07 10.23
CA ALA A 29 7.62 -0.52 9.61
C ALA A 29 7.52 1.00 9.85
N PRO A 30 8.58 1.69 10.32
CA PRO A 30 8.51 3.13 10.49
C PRO A 30 7.92 3.65 9.20
N ALA A 31 6.79 4.36 9.29
CA ALA A 31 6.09 4.87 8.11
C ALA A 31 7.21 5.40 7.22
N SER A 32 7.42 4.76 6.06
CA SER A 32 8.57 5.11 5.23
C SER A 32 8.20 6.49 4.68
N GLU A 33 8.51 7.50 5.48
CA GLU A 33 8.06 8.84 5.26
C GLU A 33 8.76 9.29 4.00
N ILE A 34 7.96 9.58 2.98
CA ILE A 34 8.47 10.14 1.74
C ILE A 34 9.11 11.47 2.13
N SER A 35 10.43 11.52 2.05
CA SER A 35 11.18 12.74 2.35
C SER A 35 10.76 13.87 1.39
N LYS A 36 11.02 15.12 1.77
CA LYS A 36 10.75 16.28 0.91
C LYS A 36 11.41 16.17 -0.47
N ASN A 37 12.62 15.62 -0.53
CA ASN A 37 13.33 15.42 -1.80
C ASN A 37 12.63 14.38 -2.69
N GLN A 38 12.09 13.32 -2.09
CA GLN A 38 11.31 12.31 -2.82
C GLN A 38 9.96 12.89 -3.29
N LEU A 39 9.30 13.72 -2.48
CA LEU A 39 8.08 14.43 -2.90
C LEU A 39 8.34 15.31 -4.13
N SER A 40 9.42 16.08 -4.12
CA SER A 40 9.82 16.90 -5.27
C SER A 40 10.09 16.04 -6.52
N ALA A 41 10.81 14.92 -6.36
CA ALA A 41 11.07 14.01 -7.48
C ALA A 41 9.78 13.42 -8.06
N ILE A 42 8.85 12.98 -7.20
CA ILE A 42 7.54 12.46 -7.61
C ILE A 42 6.72 13.54 -8.33
N SER A 43 6.76 14.80 -7.86
CA SER A 43 6.07 15.93 -8.52
C SER A 43 6.57 16.11 -9.95
N VAL A 44 7.89 16.15 -10.16
CA VAL A 44 8.48 16.30 -11.51
C VAL A 44 8.06 15.16 -12.42
N LEU A 45 8.08 13.92 -11.94
CA LEU A 45 7.65 12.76 -12.73
C LEU A 45 6.15 12.83 -13.08
N SER A 46 5.32 13.27 -12.12
CA SER A 46 3.88 13.44 -12.34
C SER A 46 3.58 14.56 -13.32
N GLU A 47 4.28 15.70 -13.25
CA GLU A 47 4.12 16.85 -14.16
C GLU A 47 4.48 16.49 -15.61
N LYS A 48 5.42 15.57 -15.80
CA LYS A 48 5.79 15.03 -17.12
C LYS A 48 4.89 13.87 -17.56
N GLY A 49 3.91 13.48 -16.76
CA GLY A 49 2.96 12.42 -17.08
C GLY A 49 3.57 11.01 -17.06
N LEU A 50 4.73 10.83 -16.42
CA LEU A 50 5.41 9.53 -16.32
C LEU A 50 4.76 8.63 -15.26
N ILE A 51 4.13 9.24 -14.25
CA ILE A 51 3.42 8.55 -13.16
C ILE A 51 2.15 9.32 -12.77
N PRO A 52 1.16 8.67 -12.12
CA PRO A 52 0.05 9.36 -11.48
C PRO A 52 0.49 10.26 -10.30
N PRO A 53 -0.26 11.34 -9.98
CA PRO A 53 0.05 12.21 -8.85
C PRO A 53 -0.10 11.49 -7.51
N LEU A 54 0.69 11.93 -6.52
CA LEU A 54 0.66 11.37 -5.18
C LEU A 54 -0.66 11.70 -4.47
N ARG A 55 -1.45 10.67 -4.14
CA ARG A 55 -2.82 10.84 -3.60
C ARG A 55 -2.88 11.11 -2.10
N TYR A 56 -1.82 10.75 -1.36
CA TYR A 56 -1.76 10.82 0.10
C TYR A 56 -0.50 11.52 0.58
N ALA A 57 -0.11 12.60 -0.10
CA ALA A 57 0.89 13.52 0.44
C ALA A 57 0.27 14.19 1.68
N LYS A 58 0.90 14.02 2.83
CA LYS A 58 0.47 14.67 4.07
C LYS A 58 1.02 16.09 4.14
#